data_AF-A0AA35L8E1-F1
#
_entry.id   AF-A0AA35L8E1-F1
#
_cell.length_a   1.000
_cell.length_b   1.000
_cell.length_c   1.000
_cell.angle_alpha   90.00
_cell.angle_beta   90.00
_cell.angle_gamma   90.00
#
_symmetry.space_group_name_H-M   'P 1'
#
loop_
_entity.id
_entity.type
_entity.pdbx_description
1 polymer ?
#
loop_
_entity_poly.entity_id
_entity_poly.type
_entity_poly.pdbx_seq_one_letter_code
_entity_poly.pdbx_strand_id
1 'polypeptide(L)'
;FAVNEVNENPNILSNITLGFQIYDSYCDAKMTYQNTLNLISHHRKTIPNYKCGVEKNLVAAIGGLESETSSHMASILELYKILQ
;
A
#
# COMPACT_ATOMS: atom_id res chain seq x y z
N PHE A 1 5.25 -14.89 1.99
CA PHE A 1 5.02 -15.89 3.05
C PHE A 1 3.65 -15.69 3.69
N ALA A 2 3.47 -14.72 4.61
CA ALA A 2 2.22 -14.53 5.36
C ALA A 2 0.95 -14.44 4.50
N VAL A 3 0.98 -13.75 3.37
CA VAL A 3 -0.18 -13.68 2.46
C VAL A 3 -0.59 -15.04 1.92
N ASN A 4 0.36 -15.94 1.63
CA ASN A 4 0.04 -17.28 1.16
C ASN A 4 -0.63 -18.10 2.28
N GLU A 5 -0.12 -18.02 3.51
CA GLU A 5 -0.74 -18.70 4.65
C GLU A 5 -2.18 -18.22 4.91
N VAL A 6 -2.42 -16.91 4.76
CA VAL A 6 -3.77 -16.34 4.88
C VAL A 6 -4.67 -16.85 3.75
N ASN A 7 -4.20 -16.82 2.50
CA ASN A 7 -5.00 -17.26 1.34
C ASN A 7 -5.27 -18.76 1.31
N GLU A 8 -4.40 -19.59 1.89
CA GLU A 8 -4.56 -21.04 1.97
C GLU A 8 -5.41 -21.49 3.17
N ASN A 9 -5.65 -20.60 4.15
CA ASN A 9 -6.43 -20.92 5.34
C ASN A 9 -7.92 -20.59 5.16
N PRO A 10 -8.81 -21.60 5.04
CA PRO A 10 -10.23 -21.35 4.83
C PRO A 10 -10.93 -20.70 6.04
N ASN A 11 -10.28 -20.62 7.20
CA ASN A 11 -10.82 -19.96 8.39
C ASN A 11 -10.50 -18.45 8.42
N ILE A 12 -9.63 -17.95 7.54
CA ILE A 12 -9.23 -16.55 7.47
C ILE A 12 -9.58 -16.03 6.08
N LEU A 13 -10.47 -15.02 6.00
CA LEU A 13 -10.89 -14.40 4.74
C LEU A 13 -11.36 -15.43 3.67
N SER A 14 -12.28 -16.32 4.05
CA SER A 14 -12.82 -17.32 3.13
C SER A 14 -13.44 -16.68 1.87
N ASN A 15 -13.18 -17.28 0.71
CA ASN A 15 -13.58 -16.79 -0.61
C ASN A 15 -13.00 -15.42 -1.03
N ILE A 16 -11.98 -14.92 -0.33
CA ILE A 16 -11.26 -13.70 -0.68
C ILE A 16 -9.79 -14.04 -0.91
N THR A 17 -9.20 -13.53 -1.99
CA THR A 17 -7.75 -13.63 -2.21
C THR A 17 -7.10 -12.30 -1.87
N LEU A 18 -6.22 -12.30 -0.88
CA LEU A 18 -5.39 -11.17 -0.54
C LEU A 18 -4.25 -11.05 -1.55
N GLY A 19 -4.21 -9.93 -2.27
CA GLY A 19 -3.10 -9.53 -3.12
C GLY A 19 -2.23 -8.46 -2.44
N PHE A 20 -1.03 -8.22 -2.97
CA PHE A 20 -0.12 -7.22 -2.43
C PHE A 20 0.78 -6.63 -3.52
N GLN A 21 1.36 -5.46 -3.23
CA GLN A 21 2.42 -4.81 -4.01
C GLN A 21 3.55 -4.46 -3.06
N ILE A 22 4.79 -4.78 -3.43
CA ILE A 22 5.98 -4.52 -2.62
C ILE A 22 6.80 -3.43 -3.32
N TYR A 23 7.20 -2.43 -2.54
CA TYR A 23 8.08 -1.35 -2.98
C TYR A 23 9.29 -1.29 -2.06
N ASP A 24 10.46 -1.05 -2.65
CA ASP A 24 11.67 -0.82 -1.88
C ASP A 24 11.73 0.64 -1.41
N SER A 25 11.81 0.85 -0.11
CA SER A 25 11.92 2.18 0.50
C SER A 25 13.31 2.80 0.36
N TYR A 26 14.35 2.00 0.08
CA TYR A 26 15.76 2.41 0.05
C TYR A 26 16.24 3.17 1.31
N CYS A 27 15.52 3.05 2.44
CA CYS A 27 15.69 3.90 3.63
C CYS A 27 15.73 5.41 3.31
N ASP A 28 15.06 5.81 2.23
CA ASP A 28 15.04 7.19 1.75
C ASP A 28 13.61 7.74 1.85
N ALA A 29 13.47 8.84 2.58
CA ALA A 29 12.17 9.46 2.84
C ALA A 29 11.46 9.89 1.53
N LYS A 30 12.22 10.39 0.56
CA LYS A 30 11.68 10.84 -0.74
C LYS A 30 11.23 9.65 -1.59
N MET A 31 11.98 8.55 -1.61
CA MET A 31 11.61 7.32 -2.29
C MET A 31 10.37 6.69 -1.63
N THR A 32 10.32 6.65 -0.29
CA THR A 32 9.15 6.18 0.46
C THR A 32 7.91 6.99 0.11
N TYR A 33 8.02 8.33 0.07
CA TYR A 33 6.95 9.22 -0.32
C TYR A 33 6.45 8.93 -1.75
N GLN A 34 7.37 8.82 -2.71
CA GLN A 34 7.03 8.51 -4.11
C GLN A 34 6.38 7.13 -4.26
N ASN A 35 6.90 6.11 -3.56
CA ASN A 35 6.34 4.76 -3.59
C ASN A 35 4.95 4.71 -2.99
N THR A 36 4.71 5.43 -1.90
CA THR A 36 3.38 5.55 -1.28
C THR A 36 2.39 6.19 -2.27
N LEU A 37 2.79 7.24 -2.98
CA LEU A 37 1.99 7.86 -4.03
C LEU A 37 1.71 6.92 -5.22
N ASN A 38 2.69 6.10 -5.59
CA ASN A 38 2.51 5.08 -6.64
C ASN A 38 1.55 3.98 -6.20
N LEU A 39 1.64 3.55 -4.94
CA LEU A 39 0.76 2.54 -4.34
C LEU A 39 -0.70 3.02 -4.36
N ILE A 40 -0.99 4.24 -3.91
CA ILE A 40 -2.37 4.78 -3.88
C ILE A 40 -2.93 5.09 -5.27
N SER A 41 -2.07 5.52 -6.20
CA SER A 41 -2.52 5.90 -7.54
C SER A 41 -2.78 4.70 -8.43
N HIS A 42 -2.37 3.50 -8.01
CA HIS A 42 -2.48 2.25 -8.78
C HIS A 42 -1.85 2.33 -10.18
N HIS A 43 -1.01 3.34 -10.44
CA HIS A 43 -0.44 3.67 -11.73
C HIS A 43 1.05 4.03 -11.57
N ARG A 44 1.84 3.83 -12.63
CA ARG A 44 3.27 4.24 -12.64
C ARG A 44 3.48 5.75 -12.63
N LYS A 45 2.43 6.53 -12.88
CA LYS A 45 2.44 7.99 -12.83
C LYS A 45 1.36 8.43 -11.85
N THR A 46 1.76 9.14 -10.80
CA THR A 46 0.83 9.74 -9.85
C THR A 46 0.06 10.85 -10.56
N ILE A 47 -1.24 10.64 -10.78
CA ILE A 47 -2.16 11.68 -11.25
C ILE A 47 -3.19 11.88 -10.14
N PRO A 48 -3.12 13.00 -9.39
CA PRO A 48 -4.10 13.30 -8.36
C PRO A 48 -5.53 13.26 -8.92
N ASN A 49 -6.47 12.66 -8.18
CA ASN A 49 -7.89 12.54 -8.54
C ASN A 49 -8.22 11.71 -9.81
N TYR A 50 -7.27 10.97 -10.36
CA TYR A 50 -7.55 10.09 -11.49
C TYR A 50 -8.25 8.79 -11.05
N LYS A 51 -9.53 8.63 -11.42
CA LYS A 51 -10.36 7.46 -11.11
C LYS A 51 -10.74 6.67 -12.36
N CYS A 52 -9.77 6.21 -13.13
CA CYS A 52 -10.03 5.38 -14.31
C CYS A 52 -9.10 4.15 -14.32
N GLY A 53 -9.69 2.96 -14.52
CA GLY A 53 -8.99 1.68 -14.51
C GLY A 53 -9.68 0.63 -13.63
N VAL A 54 -9.02 -0.53 -13.46
CA VAL A 54 -9.45 -1.56 -12.51
C VAL A 54 -9.22 -1.01 -11.10
N GLU A 55 -10.32 -0.78 -10.38
CA GLU A 55 -10.29 -0.40 -8.98
C GLU A 55 -9.72 -1.56 -8.16
N LYS A 56 -8.45 -1.46 -7.78
CA LYS A 56 -7.88 -2.33 -6.75
C LYS A 56 -8.18 -1.67 -5.41
N ASN A 57 -8.87 -2.38 -4.54
CA ASN A 57 -9.20 -1.88 -3.21
C ASN A 57 -7.96 -2.02 -2.31
N LEU A 58 -7.12 -0.99 -2.30
CA LEU A 58 -6.05 -0.86 -1.31
C LEU A 58 -6.69 -0.59 0.06
N VAL A 59 -6.66 -1.59 0.93
CA VAL A 59 -7.28 -1.51 2.27
C VAL A 59 -6.29 -1.06 3.34
N ALA A 60 -5.02 -1.42 3.19
CA ALA A 60 -3.96 -1.09 4.13
C ALA A 60 -2.58 -1.14 3.45
N ALA A 61 -1.61 -0.46 4.04
CA ALA A 61 -0.21 -0.46 3.62
C ALA A 61 0.70 -0.73 4.81
N ILE A 62 1.57 -1.74 4.71
CA ILE A 62 2.50 -2.11 5.78
C ILE A 62 3.90 -1.59 5.41
N GLY A 63 4.55 -0.85 6.31
CA GLY A 63 5.89 -0.32 6.07
C GLY A 63 6.28 0.82 7.01
N GLY A 64 7.34 1.53 6.64
CA GLY A 64 7.92 2.61 7.45
C GLY A 64 8.87 2.09 8.53
N LEU A 65 10.01 1.53 8.10
CA LEU A 65 11.01 0.94 9.00
C LEU A 65 11.55 1.97 10.01
N GLU A 66 11.77 3.20 9.55
CA GLU A 66 12.26 4.31 10.37
C GLU A 66 11.12 5.28 10.68
N SER A 67 11.18 5.95 11.83
CA SER A 67 10.11 6.87 12.27
C SER A 67 9.84 7.99 11.27
N GLU A 68 10.86 8.50 10.59
CA GLU A 68 10.70 9.55 9.56
C GLU A 68 9.94 9.00 8.35
N THR A 69 10.39 7.87 7.78
CA THR A 69 9.74 7.20 6.65
C THR A 69 8.30 6.81 6.97
N SER A 70 8.06 6.32 8.20
CA SER A 70 6.73 5.97 8.70
C SER A 70 5.81 7.18 8.82
N SER A 71 6.30 8.30 9.39
CA SER A 71 5.54 9.55 9.49
C SER A 71 5.15 10.12 8.12
N HIS A 72 6.07 10.09 7.16
CA HIS A 72 5.80 10.53 5.79
C HIS A 72 4.79 9.63 5.08
N MET A 73 4.87 8.32 5.26
CA MET A 73 3.91 7.38 4.70
C MET A 73 2.52 7.59 5.32
N ALA A 74 2.42 7.69 6.65
CA ALA A 74 1.19 7.90 7.39
C ALA A 74 0.46 9.17 6.92
N SER A 75 1.21 10.26 6.78
CA SER A 75 0.68 11.56 6.35
C SER A 75 -0.02 11.48 4.99
N ILE A 76 0.49 10.67 4.07
CA ILE A 76 -0.15 10.50 2.75
C ILE A 76 -1.35 9.56 2.87
N LEU A 77 -1.19 8.41 3.51
CA LEU A 77 -2.24 7.39 3.61
C LEU A 77 -3.49 7.92 4.32
N GLU A 78 -3.32 8.77 5.33
CA GLU A 78 -4.42 9.41 6.07
C GLU A 78 -5.30 10.31 5.18
N LEU A 79 -4.71 10.99 4.19
CA LEU A 79 -5.45 11.82 3.22
C LEU A 79 -6.40 10.98 2.36
N TYR A 80 -6.04 9.72 2.09
CA TYR A 80 -6.80 8.79 1.28
C TYR A 80 -7.60 7.76 2.11
N LYS A 81 -7.59 7.90 3.44
CA LYS A 81 -8.28 7.00 4.39
C LYS A 81 -7.84 5.53 4.27
N ILE A 82 -6.55 5.34 4.04
CA ILE A 82 -5.90 4.02 4.02
C ILE A 82 -5.20 3.81 5.36
N LEU A 83 -5.34 2.60 5.93
CA LEU A 83 -4.66 2.25 7.17
C LEU A 83 -3.17 1.96 6.92
N GLN A 84 -2.32 2.44 7.82
CA GLN A 84 -0.92 2.00 7.94
C GLN A 84 -0.80 0.97 9.06
#